data_AF-A0A3B9LH40-F1
#
_entry.id   AF-A0A3B9LH40-F1
#
_cell.length_a   1.000
_cell.length_b   1.000
_cell.length_c   1.000
_cell.angle_alpha   90.00
_cell.angle_beta   90.00
_cell.angle_gamma   90.00
#
_symmetry.space_group_name_H-M   'P 1'
#
loop_
_entity.id
_entity.type
_entity.pdbx_description
1 polymer ?
#
loop_
_entity_poly.entity_id
_entity_poly.type
_entity_poly.pdbx_seq_one_letter_code
_entity_poly.pdbx_strand_id
1 'polypeptide(L)'
;EFFIFDDVRFSYSANSSFHLVDSVEGHWNSAREEFPNLGYKIRPKEGYFPVSPADTLQDIRNEMCIELEKAGVPIEKQHHEVATAGQAEIDVRFAPLKVMGDSMQY
;
A
#
# COMPACT_ATOMS: atom_id res chain seq x y z
N GLU A 1 7.32 3.72 -4.39
CA GLU A 1 6.09 3.81 -3.56
C GLU A 1 4.81 3.49 -4.34
N PHE A 2 3.78 2.97 -3.65
CA PHE A 2 2.44 2.69 -4.18
C PHE A 2 1.40 2.62 -3.03
N PHE A 3 0.11 2.44 -3.35
CA PHE A 3 -0.96 2.26 -2.37
C PHE A 3 -1.65 0.88 -2.52
N ILE A 4 -2.05 0.29 -1.41
CA ILE A 4 -2.86 -0.93 -1.34
C ILE A 4 -4.22 -0.55 -0.74
N PHE A 5 -5.25 -0.50 -1.59
CA PHE A 5 -6.63 -0.18 -1.20
C PHE A 5 -7.52 -1.42 -1.22
N ASP A 6 -8.55 -1.42 -0.37
CA ASP A 6 -9.60 -2.45 -0.35
C ASP A 6 -10.74 -2.12 -1.33
N ASP A 7 -11.01 -0.84 -1.56
CA ASP A 7 -12.05 -0.38 -2.49
C ASP A 7 -11.60 0.89 -3.22
N VAL A 8 -11.83 0.94 -4.53
CA VAL A 8 -11.60 2.12 -5.37
C VAL A 8 -12.79 2.28 -6.31
N ARG A 9 -13.54 3.37 -6.14
CA ARG A 9 -14.72 3.69 -6.96
C ARG A 9 -14.62 5.11 -7.49
N PHE A 10 -14.94 5.30 -8.76
CA PHE A 10 -15.00 6.62 -9.37
C PHE A 10 -16.09 6.66 -10.46
N SER A 11 -16.68 7.83 -10.66
CA SER A 11 -17.64 8.08 -11.73
C SER A 11 -17.68 9.55 -12.08
N TYR A 12 -17.82 9.85 -13.37
CA TYR A 12 -17.93 11.21 -13.90
C TYR A 12 -19.02 11.22 -14.97
N SER A 13 -20.15 11.86 -14.67
CA SER A 13 -21.31 12.03 -15.55
C SER A 13 -21.65 13.50 -15.73
N ALA A 14 -22.60 13.82 -16.62
CA ALA A 14 -23.01 15.20 -16.88
C ALA A 14 -23.53 15.95 -15.65
N ASN A 15 -24.04 15.24 -14.63
CA ASN A 15 -24.68 15.82 -13.45
C ASN A 15 -24.04 15.37 -12.12
N SER A 16 -22.98 14.57 -12.13
CA SER A 16 -22.31 14.11 -10.90
C SER A 16 -20.86 13.71 -11.16
N SER A 17 -20.00 13.88 -10.16
CA SER A 17 -18.63 13.39 -10.20
C SER A 17 -18.18 12.95 -8.81
N PHE A 18 -17.53 11.80 -8.70
CA PHE A 18 -16.89 11.37 -7.47
C PHE A 18 -15.69 10.45 -7.74
N HIS A 19 -14.80 10.41 -6.76
CA HIS A 19 -13.81 9.36 -6.56
C HIS A 19 -13.78 9.04 -5.07
N LEU A 20 -13.61 7.77 -4.74
CA LEU A 20 -13.58 7.26 -3.39
C LEU A 20 -12.57 6.12 -3.33
N VAL A 21 -11.68 6.18 -2.35
CA VAL A 21 -10.77 5.10 -2.01
C VAL A 21 -11.03 4.71 -0.56
N ASP A 22 -10.91 3.43 -0.25
CA ASP A 22 -11.01 2.94 1.11
C ASP A 22 -9.95 1.88 1.41
N SER A 23 -9.55 1.83 2.67
CA SER A 23 -8.61 0.84 3.21
C SER A 23 -8.96 0.57 4.67
N VAL A 24 -8.78 -0.67 5.10
CA VAL A 24 -8.93 -1.11 6.48
C VAL A 24 -8.01 -0.35 7.43
N GLU A 25 -6.87 0.17 6.95
CA GLU A 25 -5.93 1.01 7.72
C GLU A 25 -6.27 2.50 7.68
N GLY A 26 -7.22 2.91 6.85
CA GLY A 26 -7.62 4.30 6.67
C GLY A 26 -8.07 4.94 7.98
N HIS A 27 -7.43 6.04 8.37
CA HIS A 27 -7.74 6.71 9.65
C HIS A 27 -9.21 7.15 9.78
N TRP A 28 -9.89 7.41 8.66
CA TRP A 28 -11.30 7.78 8.61
C TRP A 28 -12.23 6.64 9.05
N ASN A 29 -11.74 5.40 9.08
CA ASN A 29 -12.45 4.21 9.56
C ASN A 29 -12.25 3.94 11.07
N SER A 30 -11.58 4.84 11.80
CA SER A 30 -11.33 4.67 13.25
C SER A 30 -12.59 4.51 14.11
N ALA A 31 -13.71 5.06 13.67
CA ALA A 31 -15.01 4.92 14.33
C ALA A 31 -16.03 4.08 13.53
N ARG A 32 -15.58 3.42 12.45
CA ARG A 32 -16.45 2.57 11.63
C ARG A 32 -16.96 1.41 12.47
N GLU A 33 -18.25 1.10 12.35
CA GLU A 33 -18.82 -0.10 12.96
C GLU A 33 -18.30 -1.32 12.20
N GLU A 34 -17.29 -1.97 12.77
CA GLU A 34 -16.76 -3.26 12.36
C GLU A 34 -17.11 -4.23 13.50
N PHE A 35 -17.45 -5.49 13.22
CA PHE A 35 -17.90 -6.44 14.23
C PHE A 35 -16.80 -7.48 14.55
N PRO A 36 -15.76 -7.19 15.36
CA PRO A 36 -15.43 -5.93 16.07
C PRO A 36 -14.43 -5.01 15.32
N ASN A 37 -14.46 -3.71 15.60
CA ASN A 37 -13.40 -2.77 15.20
C ASN A 37 -12.27 -2.85 16.23
N LEU A 38 -11.16 -3.46 15.83
CA LEU A 38 -10.00 -3.67 16.70
C LEU A 38 -9.11 -2.43 16.85
N GLY A 39 -9.46 -1.31 16.20
CA GLY A 39 -8.68 -0.09 16.22
C GLY A 39 -7.46 -0.18 15.30
N TYR A 40 -6.30 0.24 15.81
CA TYR A 40 -5.00 0.23 15.13
C TYR A 40 -4.96 0.91 13.74
N LYS A 41 -5.94 1.77 13.43
CA LYS A 41 -5.96 2.57 12.20
C LYS A 41 -4.83 3.60 12.25
N ILE A 42 -4.00 3.63 11.21
CA ILE A 42 -2.80 4.48 11.13
C ILE A 42 -3.22 5.94 11.01
N ARG A 43 -2.72 6.82 11.89
CA ARG A 43 -3.02 8.27 11.85
C ARG A 43 -2.36 8.94 10.63
N PRO A 44 -2.91 10.07 10.15
CA PRO A 44 -2.32 10.81 9.03
C PRO A 44 -0.83 11.12 9.26
N LYS A 45 0.01 10.75 8.29
CA LYS A 45 1.47 10.95 8.29
C LYS A 45 2.24 10.21 9.40
N GLU A 46 1.64 9.19 10.00
CA GLU A 46 2.26 8.34 11.01
C GLU A 46 2.39 6.88 10.55
N GLY A 47 2.28 6.62 9.25
CA GLY A 47 2.40 5.28 8.67
C GLY A 47 3.83 4.83 8.44
N TYR A 48 4.83 5.68 8.64
CA TYR A 48 6.21 5.28 8.35
C TYR A 48 6.66 4.23 9.37
N PHE A 49 6.72 2.96 8.92
CA PHE A 49 7.20 1.76 9.62
C PHE A 49 6.65 1.44 11.03
N PRO A 50 5.36 1.67 11.38
CA PRO A 50 4.81 1.10 12.59
C PRO A 50 4.86 -0.43 12.47
N VAL A 51 5.11 -1.13 13.58
CA VAL A 51 5.04 -2.59 13.60
C VAL A 51 3.59 -3.06 13.68
N SER A 52 3.35 -4.32 13.33
CA SER A 52 2.05 -4.96 13.57
C SER A 52 1.65 -4.85 15.06
N PRO A 53 0.35 -4.69 15.37
CA PRO A 53 -0.78 -4.85 14.47
C PRO A 53 -1.24 -3.56 13.76
N ALA A 54 -0.51 -2.44 13.89
CA ALA A 54 -0.84 -1.21 13.17
C ALA A 54 -0.59 -1.33 11.67
N ASP A 55 0.53 -1.95 11.30
CA ASP A 55 0.79 -2.39 9.93
C ASP A 55 0.18 -3.77 9.70
N THR A 56 -0.93 -3.77 8.97
CA THR A 56 -1.72 -4.95 8.58
C THR A 56 -1.32 -5.50 7.21
N LEU A 57 -0.49 -4.76 6.47
CA LEU A 57 -0.11 -5.06 5.09
C LEU A 57 1.27 -5.71 4.97
N GLN A 58 1.94 -5.97 6.08
CA GLN A 58 3.26 -6.63 6.12
C GLN A 58 3.28 -7.94 5.34
N ASP A 59 2.26 -8.81 5.50
CA ASP A 59 2.22 -10.12 4.84
C ASP A 59 2.07 -10.00 3.32
N ILE A 60 1.14 -9.17 2.83
CA ILE A 60 0.96 -8.98 1.38
C ILE A 60 2.19 -8.32 0.75
N ARG A 61 2.89 -7.41 1.45
CA ARG A 61 4.16 -6.85 0.96
C ARG A 61 5.26 -7.90 0.89
N ASN A 62 5.34 -8.81 1.87
CA ASN A 62 6.28 -9.93 1.80
C ASN A 62 5.97 -10.86 0.62
N GLU A 63 4.69 -11.16 0.36
CA GLU A 63 4.28 -11.93 -0.83
C GLU A 63 4.67 -11.22 -2.13
N MET A 64 4.43 -9.91 -2.24
CA MET A 64 4.88 -9.12 -3.40
C MET A 64 6.40 -9.21 -3.61
N CYS A 65 7.21 -9.08 -2.54
CA CYS A 65 8.66 -9.23 -2.63
C CYS A 65 9.07 -10.61 -3.13
N ILE A 66 8.46 -11.68 -2.60
CA ILE A 66 8.74 -13.07 -3.02
C ILE A 66 8.41 -13.27 -4.51
N GLU A 67 7.29 -12.75 -4.99
CA GLU A 67 6.93 -12.85 -6.41
C GLU A 67 7.87 -12.04 -7.33
N LEU A 68 8.29 -10.84 -6.90
CA LEU A 68 9.29 -10.04 -7.62
C LEU A 68 10.65 -10.76 -7.69
N GLU A 69 11.10 -11.38 -6.60
CA GLU A 69 12.34 -12.16 -6.58
C GLU A 69 12.26 -13.38 -7.51
N LYS A 70 11.11 -14.07 -7.56
CA LYS A 70 10.87 -15.17 -8.52
C LYS A 70 10.90 -14.70 -9.97
N ALA A 71 10.46 -13.47 -10.24
CA ALA A 71 10.56 -12.84 -11.56
C ALA A 71 11.99 -12.36 -11.89
N GLY A 72 12.94 -12.49 -10.96
CA GLY A 72 14.34 -12.11 -11.15
C GLY A 72 14.62 -10.63 -10.81
N VAL A 73 13.70 -9.95 -10.14
CA VAL A 73 13.88 -8.57 -9.66
C VAL A 73 14.48 -8.60 -8.24
N PRO A 74 15.75 -8.19 -8.06
CA PRO A 74 16.41 -8.22 -6.76
C PRO A 74 15.88 -7.13 -5.81
N ILE A 75 15.27 -7.55 -4.69
CA ILE A 75 14.71 -6.65 -3.66
C ILE A 75 15.76 -6.32 -2.58
N GLU A 76 15.80 -5.06 -2.13
CA GLU A 76 16.66 -4.62 -1.03
C GLU A 76 15.90 -4.43 0.28
N LYS A 77 14.67 -3.90 0.21
CA LYS A 77 13.88 -3.55 1.40
C LYS A 77 12.40 -3.45 1.04
N GLN A 78 11.53 -3.62 2.04
CA GLN A 78 10.13 -3.21 1.98
C GLN A 78 9.74 -2.54 3.29
N HIS A 79 8.77 -1.62 3.24
CA HIS A 79 8.12 -1.07 4.42
C HIS A 79 6.77 -0.41 4.11
N HIS A 80 5.99 -0.22 5.17
CA HIS A 80 4.88 0.73 5.16
C HIS A 80 5.43 2.16 5.05
N GLU A 81 4.76 2.98 4.24
CA GLU A 81 5.13 4.38 3.97
C GLU A 81 4.38 5.39 4.84
N VAL A 82 4.70 6.69 4.71
CA VAL A 82 4.23 7.75 5.61
C VAL A 82 2.70 7.89 5.72
N ALA A 83 1.95 7.77 4.63
CA ALA A 83 0.51 8.01 4.64
C ALA A 83 -0.27 6.85 5.27
N THR A 84 -1.44 7.16 5.80
CA THR A 84 -2.44 6.14 6.18
C THR A 84 -2.96 5.39 4.94
N ALA A 85 -3.87 4.44 5.14
CA ALA A 85 -4.59 3.76 4.07
C ALA A 85 -3.68 3.00 3.09
N GLY A 86 -2.64 2.36 3.62
CA GLY A 86 -1.84 1.37 2.90
C GLY A 86 -0.83 1.91 1.90
N GLN A 87 -0.23 3.07 2.15
CA GLN A 87 0.96 3.47 1.38
C GLN A 87 2.11 2.51 1.68
N ALA A 88 2.80 2.05 0.64
CA ALA A 88 3.88 1.08 0.74
C ALA A 88 5.06 1.44 -0.17
N GLU A 89 6.23 0.91 0.18
CA GLU A 89 7.43 0.96 -0.64
C GLU A 89 8.14 -0.40 -0.66
N ILE A 90 8.65 -0.76 -1.84
CA ILE A 90 9.57 -1.86 -2.07
C ILE A 90 10.76 -1.29 -2.84
N ASP A 91 11.94 -1.39 -2.26
CA ASP A 91 13.20 -0.95 -2.84
C ASP A 91 13.82 -2.06 -3.68
N VAL A 92 14.23 -1.73 -4.91
CA VAL A 92 14.86 -2.66 -5.86
C VAL A 92 16.33 -2.29 -6.02
N ARG A 93 17.22 -3.29 -6.07
CA ARG A 93 18.65 -3.09 -6.30
C ARG A 93 18.90 -2.38 -7.62
N PHE A 94 19.79 -1.38 -7.62
CA PHE A 94 20.13 -0.63 -8.83
C PHE A 94 20.65 -1.51 -9.97
N ALA A 95 20.36 -1.11 -11.21
CA ALA A 95 20.79 -1.79 -12.44
C ALA A 95 21.08 -0.76 -13.56
N PRO A 96 21.74 -1.14 -14.66
CA PRO A 96 21.91 -0.26 -15.83
C PRO A 96 20.56 0.26 -16.34
N LEU A 97 20.55 1.48 -16.89
CA LEU A 97 19.33 2.23 -17.24
C LEU A 97 18.24 1.40 -17.93
N LYS A 98 18.59 0.66 -18.98
CA LYS A 98 17.63 -0.17 -19.72
C LYS A 98 17.07 -1.28 -18.84
N VAL A 99 17.93 -1.98 -18.09
CA VAL A 99 17.54 -3.09 -17.22
C VAL A 99 16.62 -2.58 -16.11
N MET A 100 16.93 -1.43 -15.50
CA MET A 100 16.07 -0.83 -14.48
C MET A 100 14.70 -0.43 -15.06
N GLY A 101 14.67 0.11 -16.28
CA GLY A 101 13.41 0.42 -16.97
C GLY A 101 12.57 -0.83 -17.23
N ASP A 102 13.21 -1.94 -17.62
CA ASP A 102 12.55 -3.23 -17.82
C ASP A 102 12.03 -3.79 -16.48
N SER A 103 12.83 -3.77 -15.41
CA SER A 103 12.43 -4.23 -14.07
C SER A 103 11.29 -3.44 -13.43
N MET A 104 11.10 -2.16 -13.80
CA MET A 104 9.97 -1.36 -13.30
C MET A 104 8.64 -1.77 -13.95
N GLN A 105 8.68 -2.37 -15.14
CA GLN A 105 7.50 -2.62 -15.97
C GLN A 105 7.09 -4.09 -16.07
N TYR A 106 8.02 -5.03 -15.85
CA TYR A 106 7.88 -6.45 -16.17
C TYR A 106 7.69 -7.33 -14.93
#